data_AF-A0AA42ZQ43-F1
#
_entry.id   AF-A0AA42ZQ43-F1
#
_cell.length_a   1.000
_cell.length_b   1.000
_cell.length_c   1.000
_cell.angle_alpha   90.00
_cell.angle_beta   90.00
_cell.angle_gamma   90.00
#
_symmetry.space_group_name_H-M   'P 1'
#
loop_
_entity.id
_entity.type
_entity.pdbx_description
1 polymer ?
#
loop_
_entity_poly.entity_id
_entity_poly.type
_entity_poly.pdbx_seq_one_letter_code
_entity_poly.pdbx_strand_id
1 'polypeptide(L)'
;MAYLPSLPRDAKLPDVFRAFPSSAAPLLELHEALMRGPSPFSIGERELIAAYVSALNACGYCTGVHGATATAFGLEEGPLESMIDGLETAPVAANCAPCCAASRS
;
A
#
# COMPACT_ATOMS: atom_id res chain seq x y z
N MET A 1 6.96 -4.54 15.06
CA MET A 1 6.61 -5.76 14.32
C MET A 1 5.69 -6.61 15.17
N ALA A 2 4.68 -7.22 14.56
CA ALA A 2 3.82 -8.16 15.28
C ALA A 2 4.66 -9.36 15.75
N TYR A 3 4.76 -9.55 17.06
CA TYR A 3 5.42 -10.70 17.65
C TYR A 3 4.47 -11.89 17.59
N LEU A 4 4.72 -12.84 16.71
CA LEU A 4 3.99 -14.10 16.61
C LEU A 4 4.83 -15.21 17.26
N PRO A 5 4.52 -15.64 18.50
CA PRO A 5 5.35 -16.59 19.24
C PRO A 5 5.54 -17.94 18.55
N SER A 6 4.62 -18.30 17.64
CA SER A 6 4.65 -19.54 16.86
C SER A 6 5.58 -19.50 15.65
N LEU A 7 6.25 -18.38 15.37
CA LEU A 7 7.13 -18.20 14.21
C LEU A 7 8.54 -17.75 14.63
N PRO A 8 9.56 -18.01 13.78
CA PRO A 8 10.91 -17.48 13.97
C PRO A 8 10.90 -15.95 14.12
N ARG A 9 11.84 -15.42 14.91
CA ARG A 9 11.93 -13.97 15.19
C ARG A 9 12.18 -13.12 13.94
N ASP A 10 12.79 -13.71 12.92
CA ASP A 10 13.12 -13.08 11.65
C ASP A 10 12.09 -13.36 10.54
N ALA A 11 10.99 -14.07 10.87
CA ALA A 11 9.91 -14.38 9.94
C ALA A 11 9.43 -13.15 9.17
N LYS A 12 9.20 -13.35 7.88
CA LYS A 12 8.70 -12.33 6.95
C LYS A 12 7.21 -12.57 6.68
N LEU A 13 6.57 -11.59 6.06
CA LEU A 13 5.16 -11.68 5.72
C LEU A 13 4.78 -12.96 4.93
N PRO A 14 5.58 -13.44 3.95
CA PRO A 14 5.29 -14.71 3.29
C PRO A 14 5.27 -15.92 4.23
N ASP A 15 6.08 -15.92 5.29
CA ASP A 15 6.12 -17.01 6.26
C ASP A 15 4.84 -17.03 7.10
N VAL A 16 4.32 -15.85 7.45
CA VAL A 16 3.02 -15.69 8.11
C VAL A 16 1.90 -16.24 7.22
N PHE A 17 1.88 -15.87 5.93
CA PHE A 17 0.84 -16.35 5.01
C PHE A 17 0.87 -17.86 4.82
N ARG A 18 2.06 -18.47 4.75
CA ARG A 18 2.21 -19.94 4.68
C ARG A 18 1.75 -20.64 5.96
N ALA A 19 2.00 -20.03 7.12
CA ALA A 19 1.61 -20.59 8.42
C ALA A 19 0.10 -20.50 8.69
N PHE A 20 -0.59 -19.50 8.11
CA PHE A 20 -2.02 -19.25 8.32
C PHE A 20 -2.81 -19.19 7.00
N PRO A 21 -2.84 -20.28 6.21
CA PRO A 21 -3.38 -20.25 4.85
C PRO A 21 -4.88 -19.96 4.78
N SER A 22 -5.67 -20.42 5.76
CA SER A 22 -7.12 -20.16 5.81
C SER A 22 -7.45 -18.68 6.02
N SER A 23 -6.57 -17.92 6.68
CA SER A 23 -6.69 -16.46 6.83
C SER A 23 -6.05 -15.73 5.66
N ALA A 24 -4.91 -16.23 5.16
CA ALA A 24 -4.16 -15.58 4.10
C ALA A 24 -4.88 -15.62 2.75
N ALA A 25 -5.51 -16.75 2.39
CA ALA A 25 -6.19 -16.91 1.10
C ALA A 25 -7.25 -15.82 0.82
N PRO A 26 -8.28 -15.61 1.68
CA PRO A 26 -9.28 -14.58 1.42
C PRO A 26 -8.70 -13.16 1.45
N LEU A 27 -7.67 -12.91 2.28
CA LEU A 27 -6.98 -11.63 2.31
C LEU A 27 -6.24 -11.34 0.99
N LEU A 28 -5.53 -12.32 0.45
CA LEU A 28 -4.80 -12.19 -0.82
C LEU A 28 -5.76 -12.07 -2.01
N GLU A 29 -6.88 -12.79 -2.00
CA GLU A 29 -7.93 -12.65 -3.03
C GLU A 29 -8.53 -11.24 -3.02
N LEU A 30 -8.86 -10.71 -1.85
CA LEU A 30 -9.33 -9.33 -1.71
C LEU A 30 -8.28 -8.33 -2.21
N HIS A 31 -7.01 -8.54 -1.81
CA HIS A 31 -5.91 -7.68 -2.22
C HIS A 31 -5.74 -7.66 -3.75
N GLU A 32 -5.76 -8.83 -4.39
CA GLU A 32 -5.67 -8.95 -5.84
C GLU A 32 -6.85 -8.25 -6.53
N ALA A 33 -8.07 -8.48 -6.06
CA ALA A 33 -9.26 -7.84 -6.61
C ALA A 33 -9.17 -6.31 -6.53
N LEU A 34 -8.74 -5.75 -5.39
CA LEU A 34 -8.61 -4.31 -5.20
C LEU A 34 -7.48 -3.70 -6.04
N MET A 35 -6.31 -4.34 -6.06
CA MET A 35 -5.10 -3.78 -6.68
C MET A 35 -4.97 -4.05 -8.17
N ARG A 36 -5.61 -5.11 -8.67
CA ARG A 36 -5.46 -5.61 -10.05
C ARG A 36 -6.75 -5.68 -10.84
N GLY A 37 -7.91 -5.69 -10.16
CA GLY A 37 -9.22 -5.69 -10.81
C GLY A 37 -9.56 -4.39 -11.57
N PRO A 38 -10.74 -4.34 -12.24
CA PRO A 38 -11.23 -3.14 -12.92
C PRO A 38 -11.39 -1.96 -11.96
N SER A 39 -10.90 -0.78 -12.35
CA SER A 39 -10.95 0.43 -11.53
C SER A 39 -10.83 1.67 -12.42
N PRO A 40 -11.42 2.82 -12.03
CA PRO A 40 -11.10 4.12 -12.64
C PRO A 40 -9.66 4.57 -12.35
N PHE A 41 -9.00 3.99 -11.34
CA PHE A 41 -7.61 4.24 -11.03
C PHE A 41 -6.71 3.22 -11.73
N SER A 42 -5.58 3.71 -12.27
CA SER A 42 -4.50 2.85 -12.72
C SER A 42 -3.96 1.99 -11.57
N ILE A 43 -3.20 0.93 -11.90
CA ILE A 43 -2.52 0.12 -10.88
C ILE A 43 -1.56 1.00 -10.07
N GLY A 44 -0.77 1.86 -10.74
CA GLY A 44 0.15 2.78 -10.07
C GLY A 44 -0.55 3.71 -9.09
N GLU A 45 -1.68 4.31 -9.46
CA GLU A 45 -2.45 5.19 -8.56
C GLU A 45 -3.01 4.44 -7.35
N ARG A 46 -3.49 3.19 -7.52
CA ARG A 46 -3.94 2.37 -6.39
C ARG A 46 -2.82 2.05 -5.43
N GLU A 47 -1.65 1.68 -5.94
CA GLU A 47 -0.45 1.43 -5.14
C GLU A 47 0.01 2.71 -4.43
N LEU A 48 -0.08 3.88 -5.07
CA LEU A 48 0.25 5.16 -4.43
C LEU A 48 -0.71 5.50 -3.28
N ILE A 49 -2.02 5.28 -3.46
CA ILE A 49 -3.01 5.44 -2.39
C ILE A 49 -2.66 4.50 -1.22
N ALA A 50 -2.36 3.23 -1.51
CA ALA A 50 -1.99 2.25 -0.48
C ALA A 50 -0.71 2.64 0.26
N ALA A 51 0.32 3.12 -0.45
CA ALA A 51 1.56 3.61 0.12
C ALA A 51 1.33 4.81 1.04
N TYR A 52 0.53 5.77 0.58
CA TYR A 52 0.20 6.97 1.34
C TYR A 52 -0.59 6.67 2.62
N VAL A 53 -1.64 5.85 2.55
CA VAL A 53 -2.39 5.42 3.75
C VAL A 53 -1.50 4.63 4.70
N SER A 54 -0.58 3.82 4.17
CA SER A 54 0.40 3.09 4.98
C SER A 54 1.36 4.02 5.71
N ALA A 55 1.78 5.11 5.07
CA ALA A 55 2.64 6.13 5.67
C ALA A 55 1.93 6.85 6.82
N LEU A 56 0.66 7.23 6.63
CA LEU A 56 -0.17 7.83 7.70
C LEU A 56 -0.32 6.89 8.92
N ASN A 57 -0.35 5.58 8.69
CA ASN A 57 -0.40 4.56 9.73
C ASN A 57 0.99 4.12 10.25
N ALA A 58 2.06 4.84 9.90
CA ALA A 58 3.44 4.53 10.27
C ALA A 58 3.88 3.08 9.92
N CYS A 59 3.29 2.49 8.87
CA CYS A 59 3.62 1.15 8.43
C CYS A 59 4.76 1.19 7.39
N GLY A 60 6.01 1.12 7.85
CA GLY A 60 7.18 1.19 6.97
C GLY A 60 7.26 0.08 5.91
N TYR A 61 6.83 -1.14 6.25
CA TYR A 61 6.81 -2.25 5.28
C TYR A 61 5.84 -1.96 4.13
N CYS A 62 4.59 -1.62 4.45
CA CYS A 62 3.58 -1.35 3.42
C CYS A 62 3.90 -0.09 2.63
N THR A 63 4.39 0.97 3.29
CA THR A 63 4.83 2.20 2.62
C THR A 63 5.89 1.90 1.56
N GLY A 64 6.93 1.13 1.92
CA GLY A 64 8.02 0.79 1.01
C GLY A 64 7.58 -0.09 -0.16
N VAL A 65 6.85 -1.19 0.11
CA VAL A 65 6.46 -2.13 -0.96
C VAL A 65 5.46 -1.50 -1.92
N HIS A 66 4.48 -0.73 -1.43
CA HIS A 66 3.49 -0.08 -2.30
C HIS A 66 4.11 1.09 -3.07
N GLY A 67 5.01 1.89 -2.48
CA GLY A 67 5.71 2.97 -3.20
C GLY A 67 6.59 2.43 -4.34
N ALA A 68 7.37 1.37 -4.07
CA ALA A 68 8.17 0.71 -5.10
C ALA A 68 7.29 0.10 -6.21
N THR A 69 6.15 -0.49 -5.82
CA THR A 69 5.22 -1.09 -6.79
C THR A 69 4.53 -0.01 -7.63
N ALA A 70 4.15 1.13 -7.05
CA ALA A 70 3.58 2.26 -7.78
C ALA A 70 4.52 2.74 -8.89
N THR A 71 5.82 2.86 -8.58
CA THR A 71 6.88 3.20 -9.55
C THR A 71 7.02 2.14 -10.64
N ALA A 72 7.02 0.85 -10.25
CA ALA A 72 7.06 -0.26 -11.21
C ALA A 72 5.84 -0.30 -12.15
N PHE A 73 4.71 0.31 -11.77
CA PHE A 73 3.51 0.48 -12.58
C PHE A 73 3.42 1.85 -13.27
N GLY A 74 4.54 2.55 -13.42
CA GLY A 74 4.68 3.70 -14.33
C GLY A 74 4.42 5.07 -13.70
N LEU A 75 4.32 5.16 -12.37
CA LEU A 75 4.41 6.45 -11.70
C LEU A 75 5.87 6.90 -11.54
N GLU A 76 6.10 8.20 -11.56
CA GLU A 76 7.40 8.78 -11.26
C GLU A 76 7.75 8.61 -9.77
N GLU A 77 9.04 8.68 -9.43
CA GLU A 77 9.52 8.71 -8.04
C GLU A 77 9.27 10.10 -7.41
N GLY A 78 8.99 10.17 -6.10
CA GLY A 78 8.74 11.43 -5.37
C GLY A 78 7.28 11.85 -5.08
N PRO A 79 6.23 11.36 -5.78
CA PRO A 79 4.84 11.66 -5.45
C PRO A 79 4.46 11.37 -4.00
N LEU A 80 4.91 10.24 -3.46
CA LEU A 80 4.56 9.81 -2.11
C LEU A 80 5.09 10.79 -1.05
N GLU A 81 6.37 11.14 -1.14
CA GLU A 81 7.03 12.09 -0.26
C GLU A 81 6.33 13.46 -0.31
N SER A 82 6.04 13.94 -1.52
CA SER A 82 5.33 15.21 -1.72
C SER A 82 3.93 15.20 -1.10
N MET A 83 3.20 14.08 -1.20
CA MET A 83 1.86 13.94 -0.59
C MET A 83 1.90 13.88 0.94
N ILE A 84 2.94 13.27 1.50
CA ILE A 84 3.16 13.22 2.96
C ILE A 84 3.40 14.64 3.48
N ASP A 85 4.27 15.39 2.81
CA ASP A 85 4.63 16.77 3.17
C ASP A 85 3.45 17.75 2.97
N GLY A 86 2.63 17.54 1.94
CA GLY A 86 1.44 18.35 1.71
C GLY A 86 0.60 17.87 0.54
N LEU A 87 -0.44 17.08 0.83
CA LEU A 87 -1.35 16.52 -0.18
C LEU A 87 -1.97 17.58 -1.11
N GLU A 88 -2.38 18.73 -0.57
CA GLU A 88 -3.01 19.82 -1.34
C GLU A 88 -2.05 20.50 -2.33
N THR A 89 -0.75 20.41 -2.06
CA THR A 89 0.30 21.07 -2.84
C THR A 89 1.13 20.09 -3.67
N ALA A 90 0.92 18.78 -3.47
CA ALA A 90 1.69 17.75 -4.13
C ALA A 90 1.37 17.73 -5.63
N PRO A 91 2.36 17.60 -6.51
CA PRO A 91 2.17 17.57 -7.97
C PRO A 91 1.51 16.27 -8.47
N VAL A 92 0.85 15.53 -7.59
CA VAL A 92 0.37 14.18 -7.86
C VAL A 92 -0.98 14.20 -8.54
N ALA A 93 -1.08 13.37 -9.58
CA ALA A 93 -2.25 13.11 -10.42
C ALA A 93 -3.58 13.47 -9.75
N ALA A 94 -4.21 14.53 -10.26
CA ALA A 94 -5.44 15.15 -9.79
C ALA A 94 -6.61 14.18 -9.46
N ASN A 95 -6.53 12.93 -9.93
CA ASN A 95 -7.56 11.92 -9.75
C ASN A 95 -7.56 11.25 -8.37
N CYS A 96 -6.39 11.06 -7.72
CA CYS A 96 -6.30 10.29 -6.47
C CYS A 96 -6.34 11.15 -5.19
N ALA A 97 -6.13 12.46 -5.30
CA ALA A 97 -6.12 13.39 -4.17
C ALA A 97 -7.41 13.35 -3.30
N PRO A 98 -8.63 13.31 -3.87
CA PRO A 98 -9.85 13.22 -3.05
C PRO A 98 -9.91 11.96 -2.17
N CYS A 99 -9.47 10.81 -2.69
CA CYS A 99 -9.41 9.57 -1.93
C CYS A 99 -8.36 9.64 -0.82
N CYS A 100 -7.20 10.24 -1.10
CA CYS A 100 -6.14 10.45 -0.10
C CYS A 100 -6.50 11.50 0.95
N ALA A 101 -7.37 12.47 0.64
CA ALA A 101 -7.86 13.42 1.64
C ALA A 101 -8.80 12.72 2.64
N ALA A 102 -9.67 11.82 2.15
CA ALA A 102 -10.60 11.07 2.98
C ALA A 102 -9.89 10.11 3.97
N SER A 103 -8.69 9.63 3.66
CA SER A 103 -7.94 8.71 4.52
C SER A 103 -7.24 9.35 5.73
N ARG A 104 -7.32 10.68 5.89
CA ARG A 104 -6.83 11.41 7.07
C ARG A 104 -7.86 11.55 8.20
N SER A 105 -9.08 11.02 8.03
CA SER A 105 -10.21 11.17 8.98
C SER A 105 -10.18 10.21 10.16
#